data_AF-A0A180FA96-F1
#
_entry.id   AF-A0A180FA96-F1
#
_cell.length_a   1.000
_cell.length_b   1.000
_cell.length_c   1.000
_cell.angle_alpha   90.00
_cell.angle_beta   90.00
_cell.angle_gamma   90.00
#
_symmetry.space_group_name_H-M   'P 1'
#
loop_
_entity.id
_entity.type
_entity.pdbx_description
1 polymer ?
#
loop_
_entity_poly.entity_id
_entity_poly.type
_entity_poly.pdbx_seq_one_letter_code
_entity_poly.pdbx_strand_id
1 'polypeptide(L)' 'METETILTGKRATVNHLVAKERPKATQKQIDEAKRLGVPIDEYGVPIGTPWEEVLEGMYDRLSAHYGVDLRTL' A
#
# COMPACT_ATOMS: atom_id res chain seq x y z
N MET A 1 -26.55 45.84 -12.90
CA MET A 1 -25.49 44.91 -13.33
C MET A 1 -24.51 44.81 -12.20
N GLU A 2 -23.79 43.69 -12.14
CA GLU A 2 -22.86 43.29 -11.07
C GLU A 2 -23.54 42.56 -9.91
N THR A 3 -23.55 41.22 -9.96
CA THR A 3 -23.12 40.34 -8.85
C THR A 3 -23.24 38.86 -9.27
N GLU A 4 -22.42 38.37 -10.21
CA GLU A 4 -22.34 36.92 -10.47
C GLU A 4 -20.91 36.38 -10.65
N THR A 5 -19.87 37.18 -10.34
CA THR A 5 -18.50 36.78 -10.68
C THR A 5 -17.67 36.26 -9.50
N ILE A 6 -18.18 36.30 -8.26
CA ILE A 6 -17.37 35.96 -7.07
C ILE A 6 -17.54 34.50 -6.62
N LEU A 7 -18.64 33.81 -6.96
CA LEU A 7 -18.87 32.42 -6.53
C LEU A 7 -18.08 31.37 -7.32
N THR A 8 -17.59 31.71 -8.51
CA THR A 8 -16.88 30.79 -9.40
C THR A 8 -15.40 30.62 -9.01
N GLY A 9 -14.77 31.68 -8.49
CA GLY A 9 -13.35 31.66 -8.10
C GLY A 9 -13.05 30.77 -6.90
N LYS A 10 -13.97 30.71 -5.92
CA LYS A 10 -13.80 29.89 -4.69
C LYS A 10 -14.07 28.40 -4.93
N ARG A 11 -14.90 28.03 -5.92
CA ARG A 11 -15.10 26.63 -6.33
C ARG A 11 -13.87 26.04 -7.06
N ALA A 12 -13.17 26.85 -7.86
CA ALA A 12 -12.00 26.39 -8.59
C ALA A 12 -10.82 26.02 -7.66
N THR A 13 -10.62 26.78 -6.57
CA THR A 13 -9.56 26.49 -5.60
C THR A 13 -9.92 25.37 -4.63
N VAL A 14 -11.20 25.21 -4.28
CA VAL A 14 -11.68 24.09 -3.45
C VAL A 14 -11.55 22.76 -4.19
N ASN A 15 -11.80 22.73 -5.51
CA ASN A 15 -11.58 21.53 -6.33
C ASN A 15 -10.10 21.12 -6.44
N HIS A 16 -9.16 22.03 -6.20
CA HIS A 16 -7.73 21.71 -6.23
C HIS A 16 -7.24 21.04 -4.93
N LEU A 17 -8.00 21.18 -3.84
CA LEU A 17 -7.78 20.54 -2.53
C LEU A 17 -8.60 19.26 -2.35
N VAL A 18 -9.45 18.89 -3.33
CA VAL A 18 -10.03 17.56 -3.40
C VAL A 18 -8.85 16.62 -3.53
N ALA A 19 -8.63 15.81 -2.49
CA ALA A 19 -7.57 14.82 -2.38
C ALA A 19 -7.25 14.28 -3.77
N LYS A 20 -6.02 14.48 -4.26
CA LYS A 20 -5.54 13.82 -5.47
C LYS A 20 -5.79 12.35 -5.24
N GLU A 21 -6.87 11.82 -5.82
CA GLU A 21 -7.21 10.42 -5.74
C GLU A 21 -5.96 9.68 -6.20
N ARG A 22 -5.38 8.92 -5.28
CA ARG A 22 -4.16 8.19 -5.59
C ARG A 22 -4.50 7.31 -6.80
N PRO A 23 -3.67 7.31 -7.86
CA PRO A 23 -3.96 6.51 -9.03
C PRO A 23 -4.11 5.05 -8.60
N LYS A 24 -5.16 4.40 -9.10
CA LYS A 24 -5.42 2.99 -8.85
C LYS A 24 -4.25 2.14 -9.34
N ALA A 25 -4.12 0.94 -8.78
CA ALA A 25 -3.16 -0.06 -9.21
C ALA A 25 -3.24 -0.27 -10.73
N THR A 26 -2.10 -0.19 -11.39
CA THR A 26 -1.99 -0.50 -12.81
C THR A 26 -2.08 -2.00 -13.05
N GLN A 27 -2.50 -2.43 -14.24
CA GLN A 27 -2.57 -3.87 -14.57
C GLN A 27 -1.22 -4.58 -14.36
N LYS A 28 -0.12 -3.91 -14.70
CA LYS A 28 1.24 -4.42 -14.46
C LYS A 28 1.51 -4.71 -12.98
N GLN A 29 1.05 -3.84 -12.08
CA GLN A 29 1.20 -4.07 -10.63
C GLN A 29 0.34 -5.24 -10.15
N ILE A 30 -0.87 -5.40 -10.71
CA ILE A 30 -1.76 -6.53 -10.41
C ILE A 30 -1.14 -7.84 -10.88
N ASP A 31 -0.61 -7.87 -12.10
CA ASP A 31 0.02 -9.06 -12.67
C ASP A 31 1.29 -9.45 -11.89
N GLU A 32 2.09 -8.46 -11.49
CA GLU A 32 3.28 -8.67 -10.68
C GLU A 32 2.94 -9.16 -9.27
N ALA A 33 1.95 -8.56 -8.62
CA ALA A 33 1.44 -9.00 -7.33
C ALA A 33 0.94 -10.45 -7.38
N LYS A 34 0.21 -10.80 -8.45
CA LYS A 34 -0.25 -12.17 -8.70
C LYS A 34 0.91 -13.14 -8.94
N ARG A 35 1.95 -12.74 -9.67
CA ARG A 35 3.17 -13.54 -9.88
C ARG A 35 3.91 -13.81 -8.56
N LEU A 36 3.95 -12.81 -7.68
CA LEU A 36 4.61 -12.89 -6.38
C LEU A 36 3.73 -13.53 -5.29
N GLY A 37 2.44 -13.77 -5.55
CA GLY A 37 1.50 -14.27 -4.56
C GLY A 37 1.18 -13.27 -3.43
N VAL A 38 1.50 -11.99 -3.64
CA VAL A 38 1.31 -10.92 -2.64
C VAL A 38 -0.01 -10.21 -2.93
N PRO A 39 -0.98 -10.19 -2.01
CA PRO A 39 -2.20 -9.41 -2.20
C PRO A 39 -1.88 -7.92 -2.13
N ILE A 40 -2.53 -7.11 -2.96
CA ILE A 40 -2.38 -5.65 -3.01
C ILE A 40 -3.73 -4.95 -2.88
N ASP A 41 -3.73 -3.72 -2.38
CA ASP A 41 -4.90 -2.84 -2.32
C ASP A 41 -5.23 -2.22 -3.68
N GLU A 42 -6.31 -1.44 -3.72
CA GLU A 42 -6.76 -0.76 -4.94
C GLU A 42 -5.76 0.27 -5.50
N TYR A 43 -4.72 0.62 -4.74
CA TYR A 43 -3.66 1.56 -5.09
C TYR A 43 -2.28 0.89 -5.30
N GLY A 44 -2.23 -0.44 -5.27
CA GLY A 44 -1.02 -1.23 -5.51
C GLY A 44 -0.10 -1.35 -4.29
N VAL A 45 -0.61 -1.09 -3.08
CA VAL A 45 0.11 -1.32 -1.82
C VAL A 45 -0.07 -2.78 -1.39
N PRO A 46 1.01 -3.52 -1.11
CA PRO A 46 0.91 -4.83 -0.50
C PRO A 46 0.05 -4.82 0.78
N ILE A 47 -0.90 -5.74 0.86
CA ILE A 47 -1.73 -5.96 2.04
C ILE A 47 -1.16 -7.13 2.84
N GLY A 48 -0.96 -6.94 4.13
CA GLY A 48 -0.43 -7.97 5.02
C GLY A 48 1.07 -8.17 4.88
N THR A 49 1.56 -9.26 5.47
CA THR A 49 2.97 -9.63 5.48
C THR A 49 3.10 -10.98 4.77
N PRO A 50 4.04 -11.15 3.82
CA PRO A 50 4.31 -12.44 3.21
C PRO A 50 4.54 -13.51 4.27
N TRP A 51 4.01 -14.71 4.06
CA TRP A 51 4.12 -15.79 5.04
C TRP A 51 5.58 -16.18 5.30
N GLU A 52 6.42 -16.06 4.28
CA GLU A 52 7.87 -16.26 4.34
C GLU A 52 8.52 -15.29 5.34
N GLU A 53 8.17 -14.00 5.32
CA GLU A 53 8.68 -13.02 6.28
C GLU A 53 8.19 -13.31 7.71
N VAL A 54 6.95 -13.78 7.86
CA VAL A 54 6.40 -14.18 9.16
C VAL A 54 7.17 -15.39 9.70
N LEU A 55 7.42 -16.39 8.87
CA LEU A 55 8.19 -17.58 9.23
C LEU A 55 9.62 -17.22 9.58
N GLU A 56 10.29 -16.39 8.78
CA GLU A 56 11.64 -15.91 9.05
C GLU A 56 11.72 -15.21 10.40
N GLY A 57 10.81 -14.26 10.67
CA GLY A 57 10.75 -13.58 11.96
C GLY A 57 10.45 -14.52 13.13
N MET A 58 9.66 -15.58 12.91
CA MET A 58 9.41 -16.62 13.91
C MET A 58 10.68 -17.43 14.18
N TYR A 59 11.35 -17.92 13.14
CA TYR A 59 12.58 -18.70 13.26
C TYR A 59 13.69 -17.89 13.93
N ASP A 60 13.82 -16.59 13.64
CA ASP A 60 14.79 -15.73 14.31
C ASP A 60 14.54 -15.63 15.82
N ARG A 61 13.28 -15.41 16.22
CA ARG A 61 12.90 -15.32 17.64
C ARG A 61 13.13 -16.63 18.37
N LEU A 62 12.76 -17.74 17.75
CA LEU A 62 12.94 -19.07 18.35
C LEU A 62 14.42 -19.43 18.41
N SER A 63 15.21 -19.14 17.38
CA SER A 63 16.65 -19.40 17.36
C SER A 63 17.38 -18.57 18.42
N ALA A 64 16.98 -17.30 18.61
CA ALA A 64 17.49 -16.47 19.69
C ALA A 64 17.13 -17.00 21.08
N HIS A 65 15.93 -17.56 21.24
CA HIS A 65 15.49 -18.14 22.51
C HIS A 65 16.23 -19.44 22.87
N TYR A 66 16.41 -20.34 21.90
CA TYR A 66 17.04 -21.64 22.11
C TYR A 66 18.57 -21.63 21.92
N GLY A 67 19.14 -20.53 21.41
CA GLY A 67 20.57 -20.37 21.21
C GLY A 67 21.15 -21.22 20.05
N VAL A 68 20.29 -21.69 19.15
CA VAL A 68 20.65 -22.55 18.00
C VAL A 68 19.85 -22.11 16.77
N ASP A 69 20.42 -22.24 15.57
CA ASP A 69 19.70 -21.94 14.33
C ASP A 69 18.74 -23.08 13.96
N LEU A 70 17.46 -22.84 14.20
CA LEU A 70 16.39 -23.81 13.97
C LEU A 70 16.11 -24.10 12.49
N ARG A 71 16.66 -23.30 11.56
CA ARG A 71 16.54 -23.58 10.11
C ARG A 71 17.54 -24.63 9.64
N THR A 72 18.53 -24.96 10.48
CA THR A 72 19.64 -25.86 10.15
C THR A 72 19.57 -27.23 10.84
N LEU A 73 18.51 -27.43 11.64
CA LEU A 73 18.18 -28.68 12.34
C LEU A 73 17.26 -29.56 11.47
#